data_AF-A0A5K0VG86-F1
#
_entry.id   AF-A0A5K0VG86-F1
#
_cell.length_a   1.000
_cell.length_b   1.000
_cell.length_c   1.000
_cell.angle_alpha   90.00
_cell.angle_beta   90.00
_cell.angle_gamma   90.00
#
_symmetry.space_group_name_H-M   'P 1'
#
loop_
_entity.id
_entity.type
_entity.pdbx_description
1 polymer ?
#
loop_
_entity_poly.entity_id
_entity_poly.type
_entity_poly.pdbx_seq_one_letter_code
_entity_poly.pdbx_strand_id
1 'polypeptide(L)' 'GTVADGAPVVPISAQLKYNIDVVCEYIVKKIPIPQRDFVAPPNMIVIRSFDVNKPGSEVDEIKGGVAGGSILR' A
#
# COMPACT_ATOMS: atom_id res chain seq x y z
N GLY A 1 22.72 -11.45 8.14
CA GLY A 1 21.65 -11.27 7.15
C GLY A 1 20.66 -10.21 7.59
N THR A 2 19.95 -9.60 6.64
CA THR A 2 18.75 -8.81 6.90
C THR A 2 17.53 -9.73 7.03
N VAL A 3 16.34 -9.16 7.27
CA VAL A 3 15.06 -9.89 7.21
C VAL A 3 14.78 -10.55 5.84
N ALA A 4 15.55 -10.21 4.81
CA ALA A 4 15.43 -10.76 3.46
C ALA A 4 16.53 -11.78 3.11
N ASP A 5 17.37 -12.17 4.07
CA ASP A 5 18.42 -13.16 3.83
C ASP A 5 17.78 -14.52 3.49
N GLY A 6 18.07 -15.05 2.29
CA GLY A 6 17.46 -16.27 1.76
C GLY A 6 16.11 -16.10 1.04
N ALA A 7 15.66 -14.87 0.77
CA ALA A 7 14.43 -14.64 0.00
C ALA A 7 14.55 -15.15 -1.46
N PRO A 8 13.45 -15.69 -2.04
CA PRO A 8 13.47 -16.17 -3.42
C PRO A 8 13.66 -15.02 -4.42
N VAL A 9 14.48 -15.24 -5.44
CA VAL A 9 14.71 -14.29 -6.54
C VAL A 9 13.96 -14.76 -7.78
N VAL A 10 13.07 -13.91 -8.30
CA VAL A 10 12.27 -14.19 -9.52
C VAL A 10 12.71 -13.27 -10.66
N PRO A 11 13.29 -13.78 -11.75
CA PRO A 11 13.64 -12.95 -12.91
C PRO A 11 12.39 -12.56 -13.70
N ILE A 12 12.24 -11.26 -13.96
CA ILE A 12 11.12 -10.69 -14.73
C ILE A 12 11.61 -9.71 -15.79
N SER A 13 10.76 -9.44 -16.79
CA SER A 13 10.91 -8.26 -17.66
C SER A 13 9.72 -7.33 -17.43
N ALA A 14 9.94 -6.21 -16.75
CA ALA A 14 8.88 -5.23 -16.50
C ALA A 14 8.38 -4.55 -17.79
N GLN A 15 9.29 -4.30 -18.74
CA GLN A 15 8.96 -3.64 -20.01
C GLN A 15 8.11 -4.54 -20.91
N LEU A 16 8.51 -5.81 -21.04
CA LEU A 16 7.82 -6.79 -21.89
C LEU A 16 6.74 -7.56 -21.14
N LYS A 17 6.58 -7.30 -19.84
CA LYS A 17 5.60 -7.93 -18.94
C LYS A 17 5.73 -9.46 -18.80
N TYR A 18 6.94 -9.99 -18.92
CA TYR A 18 7.21 -11.41 -18.71
C TYR A 18 7.34 -11.77 -17.22
N ASN A 19 6.83 -12.95 -16.87
CA ASN A 19 6.92 -13.57 -15.54
C ASN A 19 6.22 -12.80 -14.40
N ILE A 20 5.32 -11.87 -14.72
CA ILE A 20 4.52 -11.14 -13.72
C ILE A 20 3.57 -12.11 -12.98
N ASP A 21 3.01 -13.07 -13.70
CA ASP A 21 2.18 -14.14 -13.19
C ASP A 21 2.91 -15.00 -12.14
N VAL A 22 4.17 -15.34 -12.39
CA VAL A 22 5.01 -16.08 -11.44
C VAL A 22 5.21 -15.27 -10.16
N VAL A 23 5.47 -13.96 -10.27
CA VAL A 23 5.57 -13.08 -9.07
C VAL A 23 4.26 -13.08 -8.28
N CYS A 24 3.11 -12.98 -8.95
CA CYS A 24 1.80 -13.05 -8.30
C CYS A 24 1.58 -14.38 -7.58
N GLU A 25 1.96 -15.50 -8.21
CA GLU A 25 1.89 -16.83 -7.60
C GLU A 25 2.74 -16.90 -6.33
N TYR A 26 3.97 -16.40 -6.37
CA TYR A 26 4.86 -16.38 -5.21
C TYR A 26 4.30 -15.51 -4.08
N ILE A 27 3.76 -14.32 -4.38
CA ILE A 27 3.15 -13.45 -3.37
C ILE A 27 2.02 -14.19 -2.64
N VAL A 28 1.09 -14.80 -3.39
CA VAL A 28 -0.08 -15.47 -2.80
C VAL A 28 0.31 -16.73 -2.02
N LYS A 29 1.27 -17.51 -2.52
CA LYS A 29 1.65 -18.79 -1.90
C LYS A 29 2.65 -18.65 -0.75
N LYS A 30 3.48 -17.60 -0.74
CA LYS A 30 4.58 -17.44 0.24
C LYS A 30 4.36 -16.36 1.28
N ILE A 31 3.57 -15.32 0.98
CA ILE A 31 3.33 -14.23 1.93
C ILE A 31 1.98 -14.49 2.64
N PRO A 32 2.00 -14.91 3.92
CA PRO A 32 0.77 -15.09 4.66
C PRO A 32 0.11 -13.74 4.97
N ILE A 33 -1.21 -13.75 5.11
CA ILE A 33 -1.95 -12.58 5.57
C ILE A 33 -1.64 -12.41 7.07
N PRO A 34 -1.13 -11.24 7.52
CA PRO A 34 -0.89 -11.01 8.94
C PRO A 34 -2.21 -10.98 9.70
N GLN A 35 -2.21 -11.48 10.94
CA GLN A 35 -3.37 -11.34 11.82
C GLN A 35 -3.60 -9.86 12.17
N ARG A 36 -4.86 -9.43 12.11
CA ARG A 36 -5.31 -8.07 12.42
C ARG A 36 -6.34 -8.12 13.55
N ASP A 37 -6.25 -7.19 14.48
CA ASP A 37 -7.17 -7.05 15.60
C ASP A 37 -8.11 -5.88 15.31
N PHE A 38 -9.30 -6.21 14.81
CA PHE A 38 -10.32 -5.24 14.45
C PHE A 38 -11.10 -4.69 15.66
N VAL A 39 -10.85 -5.19 16.87
CA VAL A 39 -11.50 -4.72 18.11
C VAL A 39 -10.62 -3.70 18.83
N ALA A 40 -9.31 -3.76 18.63
CA ALA A 40 -8.38 -2.80 19.19
C ALA A 40 -8.69 -1.35 18.76
N PRO A 41 -8.33 -0.36 19.59
CA PRO A 41 -8.42 1.04 19.19
C PRO A 41 -7.64 1.30 17.90
N PRO A 42 -8.24 1.95 16.89
CA PRO A 42 -7.61 2.15 15.59
C PRO A 42 -6.44 3.12 15.72
N ASN A 43 -5.31 2.80 15.09
CA ASN A 43 -4.16 3.69 15.01
C ASN A 43 -3.77 3.89 13.54
N MET A 44 -3.75 5.14 13.08
CA MET A 44 -3.38 5.45 11.70
C MET A 44 -2.01 6.14 11.64
N ILE A 45 -1.11 5.62 10.82
CA ILE A 45 0.14 6.30 10.47
C ILE A 45 -0.07 7.05 9.16
N VAL A 46 0.00 8.38 9.23
CA VAL A 46 -0.08 9.26 8.06
C VAL A 46 1.29 9.35 7.40
N ILE A 47 1.34 9.11 6.09
CA ILE A 47 2.59 9.20 5.29
C ILE A 47 2.47 10.17 4.12
N ARG A 48 1.25 10.54 3.73
CA ARG A 48 0.99 11.50 2.66
C ARG A 48 -0.20 12.38 3.03
N SER A 49 -0.22 13.59 2.50
CA SER A 49 -1.36 14.49 2.53
C SER A 49 -1.75 14.87 1.10
N PHE A 50 -3.04 15.08 0.88
CA PHE A 50 -3.59 15.46 -0.41
C PHE A 50 -4.53 16.64 -0.24
N ASP A 51 -4.53 17.49 -1.26
CA ASP A 51 -5.62 18.42 -1.50
C ASP A 51 -6.57 17.79 -2.51
N VAL A 52 -7.85 17.76 -2.15
CA VAL A 52 -8.93 17.25 -3.02
C VAL A 52 -9.65 18.37 -3.75
N ASN A 53 -9.36 19.63 -3.41
CA ASN A 53 -9.96 20.79 -4.04
C ASN A 53 -9.29 21.03 -5.39
N LYS A 54 -10.09 21.03 -6.44
CA LYS A 54 -9.58 21.34 -7.79
C LYS A 54 -9.32 22.84 -7.89
N PRO A 55 -8.37 23.27 -8.73
CA PRO A 55 -8.19 24.68 -9.03
C PRO A 55 -9.51 25.33 -9.49
N GLY A 56 -9.88 26.46 -8.90
CA GLY A 56 -11.12 27.19 -9.21
C GLY A 56 -12.35 26.75 -8.42
N SER A 57 -12.19 25.99 -7.32
CA SER A 57 -13.30 25.69 -6.41
C SER A 57 -13.72 26.95 -5.64
N GLU A 58 -15.02 27.23 -5.61
CA GLU A 58 -15.58 28.35 -4.83
C GLU A 58 -15.46 28.07 -3.33
N VAL A 59 -15.45 29.13 -2.51
CA VAL A 59 -15.14 29.04 -1.08
C VAL A 59 -16.14 28.16 -0.32
N ASP A 60 -17.40 28.17 -0.73
CA ASP A 60 -18.49 27.37 -0.18
C ASP A 60 -18.42 25.88 -0.57
N GLU A 61 -17.65 25.55 -1.61
CA GLU A 61 -17.46 24.17 -2.10
C GLU A 61 -16.15 23.51 -1.58
N ILE A 62 -15.31 24.26 -0.86
CA ILE A 62 -14.03 23.77 -0.34
C ILE A 62 -14.24 22.61 0.65
N LYS A 63 -13.51 21.52 0.42
CA LYS A 63 -13.42 20.35 1.29
C LYS A 63 -12.14 20.39 2.12
N GLY A 64 -12.19 19.77 3.29
CA GLY A 64 -11.01 19.60 4.14
C GLY A 64 -9.91 18.78 3.47
N GLY A 65 -8.68 18.93 3.97
CA GLY A 65 -7.53 18.16 3.49
C GLY A 65 -7.64 16.67 3.77
N VAL A 66 -6.98 15.85 2.96
CA VAL A 66 -7.01 14.39 3.07
C VAL A 66 -5.67 13.86 3.54
N ALA A 67 -5.69 13.02 4.58
CA ALA A 67 -4.52 12.31 5.08
C ALA A 67 -4.51 10.87 4.54
N GLY A 68 -3.47 10.52 3.80
CA GLY A 68 -3.22 9.17 3.30
C GLY A 68 -2.23 8.42 4.19
N GLY A 69 -2.59 7.21 4.57
CA GLY A 69 -1.83 6.44 5.55
C GLY A 69 -2.22 4.97 5.59
N SER A 70 -1.62 4.26 6.53
CA SER A 70 -1.94 2.87 6.84
C SER A 70 -2.52 2.78 8.25
N ILE A 71 -3.56 1.97 8.42
CA ILE A 71 -4.11 1.65 9.74
C ILE A 71 -3.32 0.45 10.29
N LEU A 72 -2.86 0.58 11.51
CA LEU A 72 -2.19 -0.46 12.27
C LEU A 72 -3.11 -0.97 13.38
N ARG A 73 -3.12 -2.30 13.53
CA ARG A 73 -3.96 -3.15 14.38
C ARG A 73 -5.25 -3.57 13.68
#